data_AF-A0A928VKX0-F1
#
_entry.id   AF-A0A928VKX0-F1
#
_cell.length_a   1.000
_cell.length_b   1.000
_cell.length_c   1.000
_cell.angle_alpha   90.00
_cell.angle_beta   90.00
_cell.angle_gamma   90.00
#
_symmetry.space_group_name_H-M   'P 1'
#
loop_
_entity.id
_entity.type
_entity.pdbx_description
1 polymer ?
#
loop_
_entity_poly.entity_id
_entity_poly.type
_entity_poly.pdbx_seq_one_letter_code
_entity_poly.pdbx_strand_id
1 'polypeptide(L)'
;MSYQDLLQNVALFQGFRPAELELLAQHAVVHRHPAGELIFQQGDPGTTLYVIVSGQVEIYLLSPAPQSHPIVLQQMTRGDYFGELSLFDNKARSAYARSIEDVELLGITQMHLTDHITRHPRAALVLLEALADRLRMTDDLLTHCAAKNVDAELDKQMNWSDRLADQVATLNGSWAFIVLLLLLTTVWMVVNALPLFGNRHMLDPYPYVFFNLLLAILVALQGPLIVMSQNRKATLDRARAEADYHVNLKNEVNIEILLAEIRHLRRKIDES
;
A
#
# COMPACT_ATOMS: atom_id res chain seq x y z
N MET A 1 3.73 -27.17 -24.30
CA MET A 1 4.55 -26.03 -23.86
C MET A 1 5.58 -26.59 -22.91
N SER A 2 6.87 -26.27 -23.05
CA SER A 2 7.89 -26.87 -22.20
C SER A 2 7.78 -26.28 -20.78
N TYR A 3 8.07 -27.08 -19.74
CA TYR A 3 8.18 -26.54 -18.38
C TYR A 3 9.30 -25.50 -18.27
N GLN A 4 10.32 -25.60 -19.13
CA GLN A 4 11.34 -24.58 -19.29
C GLN A 4 10.75 -23.21 -19.64
N ASP A 5 9.83 -23.14 -20.61
CA ASP A 5 9.17 -21.90 -21.03
C ASP A 5 8.35 -21.30 -19.89
N LEU A 6 7.72 -22.15 -19.07
CA LEU A 6 6.98 -21.70 -17.90
C LEU A 6 7.93 -21.09 -16.87
N LEU A 7 9.00 -21.80 -16.50
CA LEU A 7 9.96 -21.35 -15.50
C LEU A 7 10.67 -20.06 -15.91
N GLN A 8 10.94 -19.85 -17.21
CA GLN A 8 11.54 -18.62 -17.71
C GLN A 8 10.70 -17.36 -17.42
N ASN A 9 9.37 -17.52 -17.34
CA ASN A 9 8.45 -16.41 -17.08
C ASN A 9 8.16 -16.20 -15.58
N VAL A 10 8.61 -17.11 -14.71
CA VAL A 10 8.44 -16.99 -13.27
C VAL A 10 9.44 -15.97 -12.73
N ALA A 11 8.96 -14.96 -12.01
CA ALA A 11 9.80 -13.87 -11.48
C ALA A 11 10.99 -14.37 -10.64
N LEU A 12 10.82 -15.46 -9.89
CA LEU A 12 11.89 -16.06 -9.08
C LEU A 12 13.09 -16.55 -9.91
N PHE A 13 12.86 -16.99 -11.13
CA PHE A 13 13.89 -17.59 -11.99
C PHE A 13 14.32 -16.65 -13.12
N GLN A 14 13.88 -15.38 -13.09
CA GLN A 14 14.35 -14.37 -14.04
C GLN A 14 15.86 -14.21 -13.88
N GLY A 15 16.60 -14.43 -14.98
CA GLY A 15 18.06 -14.37 -15.01
C GLY A 15 18.77 -15.72 -15.05
N PHE A 16 18.04 -16.84 -14.86
CA PHE A 16 18.59 -18.18 -15.10
C PHE A 16 18.80 -18.41 -16.59
N ARG A 17 19.89 -19.10 -16.94
CA ARG A 17 20.17 -19.49 -18.33
C ARG A 17 19.20 -20.59 -18.77
N PRO A 18 18.88 -20.69 -20.07
CA PRO A 18 17.99 -21.74 -20.56
C PRO A 18 18.40 -23.17 -20.15
N ALA A 19 19.70 -23.46 -20.11
CA ALA A 19 20.22 -24.76 -19.68
C ALA A 19 20.02 -25.03 -18.17
N GLU A 20 20.03 -23.98 -17.34
CA GLU A 20 19.78 -24.08 -15.90
C GLU A 20 18.31 -24.34 -15.62
N LEU A 21 17.42 -23.64 -16.32
CA LEU A 21 15.97 -23.85 -16.28
C LEU A 21 15.57 -25.25 -16.74
N GLU A 22 16.23 -25.75 -17.79
CA GLU A 22 16.02 -27.10 -18.30
C GLU A 22 16.40 -28.16 -17.26
N LEU A 23 17.53 -28.00 -16.58
CA LEU A 23 17.92 -28.89 -15.48
C LEU A 23 16.95 -28.85 -14.31
N LEU A 24 16.45 -27.67 -13.93
CA LEU A 24 15.43 -27.54 -12.89
C LEU A 24 14.11 -28.21 -13.31
N ALA A 25 13.68 -28.01 -14.56
CA ALA A 25 12.48 -28.62 -15.11
C ALA A 25 12.56 -30.16 -15.14
N GLN A 26 13.73 -30.72 -15.45
CA GLN A 26 13.93 -32.18 -15.48
C GLN A 26 13.82 -32.85 -14.11
N HIS A 27 14.19 -32.14 -13.04
CA HIS A 27 14.12 -32.64 -11.66
C HIS A 27 12.84 -32.20 -10.94
N ALA A 28 11.99 -31.43 -11.59
CA ALA A 28 10.73 -31.00 -11.02
C ALA A 28 9.68 -32.12 -11.09
N VAL A 29 8.82 -32.18 -10.09
CA VAL A 29 7.76 -33.19 -9.98
C VAL A 29 6.43 -32.53 -10.25
N VAL A 30 5.58 -33.17 -11.06
CA VAL A 30 4.24 -32.67 -11.35
C VAL A 30 3.28 -33.13 -10.26
N HIS A 31 2.56 -32.19 -9.67
CA HIS A 31 1.51 -32.44 -8.68
C HIS A 31 0.16 -31.99 -9.25
N ARG A 32 -0.87 -32.82 -9.06
CA ARG A 32 -2.23 -32.52 -9.51
C ARG A 32 -3.15 -32.55 -8.31
N HIS A 33 -3.93 -31.48 -8.13
CA HIS A 33 -4.88 -31.35 -7.04
C HIS A 33 -6.25 -30.96 -7.61
N PRO A 34 -7.32 -31.74 -7.41
CA PRO A 34 -8.68 -31.33 -7.73
C PRO A 34 -9.09 -30.05 -6.98
N ALA A 35 -10.13 -29.38 -7.48
CA ALA A 35 -10.73 -28.20 -6.87
C ALA A 35 -11.07 -28.40 -5.38
N GLY A 36 -10.64 -27.46 -4.52
CA GLY A 36 -10.92 -27.44 -3.08
C GLY A 36 -9.95 -28.27 -2.23
N GLU A 37 -9.00 -28.97 -2.83
CA GLU A 37 -7.98 -29.72 -2.11
C GLU A 37 -6.94 -28.81 -1.43
N LEU A 38 -6.53 -29.20 -0.23
CA LEU A 38 -5.51 -28.52 0.53
C LEU A 38 -4.12 -29.02 0.11
N ILE A 39 -3.28 -28.11 -0.37
CA ILE A 39 -1.93 -28.42 -0.86
C ILE A 39 -0.96 -28.50 0.31
N PHE A 40 -1.05 -27.57 1.26
CA PHE A 40 -0.34 -27.62 2.55
C PHE A 40 -0.99 -26.70 3.60
N GLN A 41 -0.67 -26.94 4.87
CA GLN A 41 -1.11 -26.15 6.02
C GLN A 41 -0.04 -25.19 6.50
N GLN A 42 -0.47 -24.11 7.15
CA GLN A 42 0.42 -23.29 7.96
C GLN A 42 1.03 -24.13 9.09
N GLY A 43 2.33 -24.03 9.29
CA GLY A 43 3.04 -24.82 10.30
C GLY A 43 3.63 -26.14 9.77
N ASP A 44 3.24 -26.60 8.58
CA ASP A 44 3.85 -27.77 7.97
C ASP A 44 5.34 -27.52 7.64
N PRO A 45 6.19 -28.55 7.65
CA PRO A 45 7.54 -28.42 7.10
C PRO A 45 7.47 -28.13 5.59
N GLY A 46 8.14 -27.06 5.14
CA GLY A 46 8.09 -26.62 3.75
C GLY A 46 9.38 -26.89 2.99
N THR A 47 9.46 -28.02 2.28
CA THR A 47 10.66 -28.41 1.50
C THR A 47 10.49 -28.27 -0.01
N THR A 48 9.31 -27.84 -0.47
CA THR A 48 8.98 -27.77 -1.92
C THR A 48 8.34 -26.44 -2.28
N LEU A 49 8.85 -25.82 -3.33
CA LEU A 49 8.31 -24.64 -4.01
C LEU A 49 7.40 -25.14 -5.13
N TYR A 50 6.26 -24.50 -5.34
CA TYR A 50 5.34 -24.85 -6.42
C TYR A 50 5.22 -23.70 -7.40
N VAL A 51 5.28 -24.03 -8.69
CA VAL A 51 4.95 -23.12 -9.80
C VAL A 51 3.64 -23.60 -10.43
N ILE A 52 2.71 -22.67 -10.68
CA ILE A 52 1.39 -23.01 -11.21
C ILE A 52 1.50 -23.21 -12.73
N VAL A 53 1.28 -24.44 -13.19
CA VAL A 53 1.25 -24.80 -14.63
C VAL A 53 -0.11 -24.45 -15.23
N SER A 54 -1.18 -24.76 -14.49
CA SER A 54 -2.57 -24.44 -14.84
C SER A 54 -3.45 -24.48 -13.58
N GLY A 55 -4.57 -23.77 -13.64
CA GLY A 55 -5.51 -23.67 -12.53
C GLY A 55 -5.26 -22.43 -11.65
N GLN A 56 -5.97 -22.36 -10.52
CA GLN A 56 -5.87 -21.27 -9.55
C GLN A 56 -5.70 -21.79 -8.12
N VAL A 57 -4.78 -21.17 -7.37
CA VAL A 57 -4.48 -21.50 -5.97
C VAL A 57 -4.78 -20.28 -5.09
N GLU A 58 -5.35 -20.52 -3.92
CA GLU A 58 -5.59 -19.50 -2.90
C GLU A 58 -4.64 -19.69 -1.71
N ILE A 59 -3.95 -18.62 -1.32
CA ILE A 59 -3.13 -18.54 -0.12
C ILE A 59 -3.89 -17.76 0.96
N TYR A 60 -4.05 -18.34 2.14
CA TYR A 60 -4.84 -17.72 3.22
C TYR A 60 -4.30 -18.01 4.62
N LEU A 61 -4.68 -17.16 5.57
CA LEU A 61 -4.45 -17.34 7.00
C LEU A 61 -5.78 -17.57 7.72
N LEU A 62 -5.75 -18.39 8.78
CA LEU A 62 -6.86 -18.48 9.70
C LEU A 62 -6.72 -17.39 10.77
N SER A 63 -7.79 -16.66 11.04
CA SER A 63 -7.76 -15.67 12.11
C SER A 63 -7.88 -16.37 13.48
N PRO A 64 -7.16 -15.91 14.51
CA PRO A 64 -7.17 -16.51 15.84
C PRO A 64 -8.49 -16.29 16.60
N ALA A 65 -9.40 -15.47 16.08
CA ALA A 65 -10.70 -15.23 16.70
C ALA A 65 -11.70 -16.38 16.39
N PRO A 66 -12.52 -16.83 17.37
CA PRO A 66 -13.54 -17.84 17.13
C PRO A 66 -14.53 -17.42 16.03
N GLN A 67 -14.84 -18.33 15.09
CA GLN A 67 -15.80 -18.12 13.98
C GLN A 67 -15.41 -17.03 12.96
N SER A 68 -14.13 -16.69 12.87
CA SER A 68 -13.63 -15.74 11.87
C SER A 68 -13.48 -16.40 10.50
N HIS A 69 -13.77 -15.63 9.44
CA HIS A 69 -13.55 -16.08 8.07
C HIS A 69 -12.04 -16.11 7.76
N PRO A 70 -11.57 -17.00 6.88
CA PRO A 70 -10.19 -17.01 6.42
C PRO A 70 -9.80 -15.67 5.82
N ILE A 71 -8.62 -15.17 6.16
CA ILE A 71 -8.03 -13.98 5.57
C ILE A 71 -7.29 -14.42 4.32
N VAL A 72 -7.89 -14.21 3.15
CA VAL A 72 -7.26 -14.49 1.86
C VAL A 72 -6.13 -13.47 1.66
N LEU A 73 -4.91 -13.98 1.55
CA LEU A 73 -3.73 -13.15 1.29
C LEU A 73 -3.61 -12.86 -0.20
N GLN A 74 -3.76 -13.90 -1.03
CA GLN A 74 -3.58 -13.80 -2.47
C GLN A 74 -4.24 -14.98 -3.20
N GLN A 75 -4.74 -14.71 -4.39
CA GLN A 75 -5.12 -15.74 -5.37
C GLN A 75 -4.11 -15.72 -6.51
N MET A 76 -3.62 -16.89 -6.88
CA MET A 76 -2.46 -17.08 -7.75
C MET A 76 -2.85 -17.96 -8.93
N THR A 77 -2.31 -17.64 -10.10
CA THR A 77 -2.67 -18.26 -11.39
C THR A 77 -1.43 -18.76 -12.13
N ARG A 78 -1.62 -19.27 -13.34
CA ARG A 78 -0.53 -19.78 -14.18
C ARG A 78 0.66 -18.82 -14.27
N GLY A 79 1.86 -19.35 -14.01
CA GLY A 79 3.11 -18.59 -14.00
C GLY A 79 3.48 -17.98 -12.65
N ASP A 80 2.54 -17.93 -11.70
CA ASP A 80 2.83 -17.58 -10.32
C ASP A 80 3.47 -18.76 -9.58
N TYR A 81 4.10 -18.47 -8.44
CA TYR A 81 4.79 -19.45 -7.61
C TYR A 81 4.55 -19.19 -6.12
N PHE A 82 4.57 -20.25 -5.31
CA PHE A 82 4.35 -20.14 -3.87
C PHE A 82 5.09 -21.23 -3.08
N GLY A 83 5.22 -20.99 -1.77
CA GLY A 83 5.91 -21.91 -0.86
C GLY A 83 7.43 -21.76 -0.87
N GLU A 84 7.94 -20.68 -1.46
CA GLU A 84 9.35 -20.33 -1.58
C GLU A 84 10.01 -20.00 -0.23
N LEU A 85 9.28 -19.40 0.71
CA LEU A 85 9.87 -18.87 1.95
C LEU A 85 10.55 -19.96 2.78
N SER A 86 9.83 -21.07 2.99
CA SER A 86 10.33 -22.21 3.75
C SER A 86 11.57 -22.87 3.14
N LEU A 87 11.80 -22.71 1.83
CA LEU A 87 13.00 -23.24 1.17
C LEU A 87 14.25 -22.45 1.55
N PHE A 88 14.11 -21.14 1.77
CA PHE A 88 15.25 -20.24 2.01
C PHE A 88 15.54 -20.02 3.49
N ASP A 89 14.51 -19.93 4.33
CA ASP A 89 14.69 -19.65 5.76
C ASP A 89 14.61 -20.90 6.66
N ASN A 90 14.32 -22.06 6.06
CA ASN A 90 14.18 -23.35 6.73
C ASN A 90 13.15 -23.34 7.88
N LYS A 91 12.15 -22.45 7.81
CA LYS A 91 11.02 -22.39 8.75
C LYS A 91 9.81 -23.13 8.18
N ALA A 92 8.84 -23.38 9.06
CA ALA A 92 7.55 -23.94 8.66
C ALA A 92 6.79 -23.06 7.66
N ARG A 93 5.80 -23.62 6.97
CA ARG A 93 4.90 -22.90 6.07
C ARG A 93 4.25 -21.72 6.78
N SER A 94 4.30 -20.55 6.15
CA SER A 94 3.77 -19.30 6.71
C SER A 94 2.26 -19.15 6.58
N ALA A 95 1.61 -19.88 5.66
CA ALA A 95 0.19 -19.79 5.36
C ALA A 95 -0.37 -21.13 4.83
N TYR A 96 -1.70 -21.21 4.70
CA TYR A 96 -2.39 -22.32 4.04
C TYR A 96 -2.42 -22.10 2.53
N ALA A 97 -2.40 -23.19 1.76
CA ALA A 97 -2.58 -23.16 0.31
C ALA A 97 -3.65 -24.18 -0.10
N ARG A 98 -4.65 -23.76 -0.87
CA ARG A 98 -5.68 -24.64 -1.42
C ARG A 98 -5.93 -24.38 -2.91
N SER A 99 -6.31 -25.41 -3.64
CA SER A 99 -6.77 -25.27 -5.02
C SER A 99 -8.19 -24.68 -5.05
N ILE A 100 -8.43 -23.72 -5.92
CA ILE A 100 -9.78 -23.16 -6.18
C ILE A 100 -10.48 -23.98 -7.27
N GLU A 101 -9.71 -24.40 -8.27
CA GLU A 101 -10.11 -25.27 -9.38
C GLU A 101 -9.10 -26.42 -9.53
N ASP A 102 -9.29 -27.33 -10.48
CA ASP A 102 -8.31 -28.37 -10.74
C ASP A 102 -6.97 -27.75 -11.15
N VAL A 103 -5.93 -27.97 -10.34
CA VAL A 103 -4.60 -27.37 -10.55
C VAL A 103 -3.56 -28.41 -10.91
N GLU A 104 -2.64 -27.99 -11.79
CA GLU A 104 -1.39 -28.70 -12.06
C GLU A 104 -0.24 -27.79 -11.61
N LEU A 105 0.61 -28.34 -10.75
CA LEU A 105 1.73 -27.64 -10.13
C LEU A 105 3.03 -28.33 -10.49
N LEU A 106 4.06 -27.52 -10.72
CA LEU A 106 5.43 -27.97 -10.90
C LEU A 106 6.18 -27.76 -9.58
N GLY A 107 6.45 -28.85 -8.87
CA GLY A 107 7.12 -28.89 -7.58
C GLY A 107 8.64 -28.97 -7.72
N ILE A 108 9.35 -28.00 -7.13
CA ILE A 108 10.82 -27.95 -7.06
C ILE A 108 11.23 -28.07 -5.60
N THR A 109 11.96 -29.13 -5.27
CA THR A 109 12.38 -29.38 -3.88
C THR A 109 13.58 -28.52 -3.50
N GLN A 110 13.72 -28.24 -2.21
CA GLN A 110 14.90 -27.57 -1.63
C GLN A 110 16.18 -28.32 -1.98
N MET A 111 16.13 -29.67 -2.00
CA MET A 111 17.27 -30.52 -2.35
C MET A 111 17.73 -30.27 -3.79
N HIS A 112 16.81 -30.26 -4.76
CA HIS A 112 17.14 -30.00 -6.16
C HIS A 112 17.63 -28.57 -6.37
N LEU A 113 17.00 -27.59 -5.72
CA LEU A 113 17.42 -26.19 -5.80
C LEU A 113 18.82 -25.98 -5.19
N THR A 114 19.10 -26.60 -4.05
CA THR A 114 20.39 -26.48 -3.35
C THR A 114 21.51 -27.18 -4.12
N ASP A 115 21.25 -28.38 -4.66
CA ASP A 115 22.22 -29.08 -5.52
C ASP A 115 22.53 -28.24 -6.78
N HIS A 116 21.50 -27.63 -7.39
CA HIS A 116 21.68 -26.73 -8.52
C HIS A 116 22.54 -25.50 -8.16
N ILE A 117 22.24 -24.83 -7.06
CA ILE A 117 22.99 -23.67 -6.56
C ILE A 117 24.46 -24.06 -6.28
N THR A 118 24.68 -25.23 -5.68
CA THR A 118 26.03 -25.70 -5.33
C THR A 118 26.88 -25.94 -6.58
N ARG A 119 26.27 -26.48 -7.66
CA ARG A 119 26.96 -26.70 -8.94
C ARG A 119 27.10 -25.43 -9.77
N HIS A 120 26.21 -24.45 -9.55
CA HIS A 120 26.18 -23.19 -10.29
C HIS A 120 26.04 -22.00 -9.33
N PRO A 121 27.13 -21.55 -8.69
CA PRO A 121 27.08 -20.46 -7.70
C PRO A 121 26.46 -19.15 -8.22
N ARG A 122 26.55 -18.92 -9.54
CA ARG A 122 25.88 -17.79 -10.21
C ARG A 122 24.35 -17.81 -10.04
N ALA A 123 23.73 -18.99 -9.97
CA ALA A 123 22.29 -19.13 -9.76
C ALA A 123 21.84 -18.56 -8.40
N ALA A 124 22.68 -18.67 -7.36
CA ALA A 124 22.40 -18.04 -6.06
C ALA A 124 22.38 -16.50 -6.16
N LEU A 125 23.33 -15.92 -6.89
CA LEU A 125 23.37 -14.46 -7.08
C LEU A 125 22.12 -13.94 -7.80
N VAL A 126 21.65 -14.67 -8.82
CA VAL A 126 20.43 -14.34 -9.55
C VAL A 126 19.19 -14.45 -8.64
N LEU A 127 19.07 -15.52 -7.85
CA LEU A 127 17.97 -15.66 -6.88
C LEU A 127 17.97 -14.53 -5.85
N LEU A 128 19.15 -14.16 -5.34
CA LEU A 128 19.28 -13.06 -4.39
C LEU A 128 18.87 -11.71 -5.00
N GLU A 129 19.26 -11.46 -6.26
CA GLU A 129 18.86 -10.26 -7.00
C GLU A 129 17.34 -10.22 -7.21
N ALA A 130 16.74 -11.33 -7.66
CA ALA A 130 15.28 -11.43 -7.83
C ALA A 130 14.49 -11.24 -6.52
N LEU A 131 15.00 -11.78 -5.40
CA LEU A 131 14.39 -11.58 -4.08
C LEU A 131 14.55 -10.14 -3.58
N ALA A 132 15.70 -9.52 -3.81
CA ALA A 132 15.94 -8.12 -3.44
C ALA A 132 15.02 -7.16 -4.21
N ASP A 133 14.84 -7.38 -5.51
CA ASP A 133 13.93 -6.58 -6.34
C ASP A 133 12.46 -6.76 -5.90
N ARG A 134 12.05 -8.00 -5.59
CA ARG A 134 10.71 -8.27 -5.06
C ARG A 134 10.47 -7.60 -3.69
N LEU A 135 11.48 -7.57 -2.82
CA LEU A 135 11.37 -6.88 -1.53
C LEU A 135 11.14 -5.38 -1.72
N ARG A 136 11.96 -4.73 -2.56
CA ARG A 136 11.80 -3.30 -2.87
C ARG A 136 10.41 -2.97 -3.40
N MET A 137 9.91 -3.78 -4.33
CA MET A 137 8.60 -3.57 -4.92
C MET A 137 7.46 -3.79 -3.91
N THR A 138 7.63 -4.71 -2.96
CA THR A 138 6.65 -4.91 -1.87
C THR A 138 6.68 -3.74 -0.88
N ASP A 139 7.87 -3.24 -0.56
CA ASP A 139 8.04 -2.10 0.36
C ASP A 139 7.49 -0.78 -0.21
N ASP A 140 7.61 -0.54 -1.51
CA ASP A 140 7.01 0.62 -2.18
C ASP A 140 5.48 0.63 -2.06
N LEU A 141 4.85 -0.55 -2.16
CA LEU A 141 3.41 -0.71 -1.98
C LEU A 141 2.99 -0.50 -0.52
N LEU A 142 3.80 -0.98 0.44
CA LEU A 142 3.55 -0.75 1.87
C LEU A 142 3.63 0.73 2.24
N THR A 143 4.58 1.45 1.66
CA THR A 143 4.73 2.91 1.85
C THR A 143 3.44 3.65 1.45
N HIS A 144 2.89 3.34 0.27
CA HIS A 144 1.65 3.96 -0.21
C HIS A 144 0.43 3.59 0.64
N CYS A 145 0.37 2.36 1.14
CA CYS A 145 -0.73 1.92 2.01
C CYS A 145 -0.67 2.55 3.40
N ALA A 146 0.53 2.71 3.97
CA ALA A 146 0.75 3.31 5.28
C ALA A 146 0.29 4.78 5.30
N ALA A 147 0.68 5.57 4.29
CA ALA A 147 0.24 6.96 4.16
C ALA A 147 -1.29 7.09 4.10
N LYS A 148 -1.96 6.21 3.33
CA LYS A 148 -3.42 6.21 3.20
C LYS A 148 -4.14 5.81 4.51
N ASN A 149 -3.53 4.94 5.32
CA ASN A 149 -4.09 4.53 6.61
C ASN A 149 -4.03 5.65 7.66
N VAL A 150 -2.96 6.45 7.67
CA VAL A 150 -2.85 7.63 8.55
C VAL A 150 -4.00 8.61 8.29
N ASP A 151 -4.29 8.85 7.02
CA ASP A 151 -5.39 9.73 6.61
C ASP A 151 -6.75 9.21 7.06
N ALA A 152 -7.03 7.93 6.79
CA ALA A 152 -8.31 7.31 7.11
C ALA A 152 -8.58 7.26 8.63
N GLU A 153 -7.54 7.11 9.44
CA GLU A 153 -7.69 7.08 10.90
C GLU A 153 -7.93 8.48 11.49
N LEU A 154 -7.27 9.50 10.93
CA LEU A 154 -7.50 10.90 11.32
C LEU A 154 -8.88 11.42 10.85
N ASP A 155 -9.37 10.98 9.69
CA ASP A 155 -10.71 11.32 9.20
C ASP A 155 -11.83 10.77 10.09
N LYS A 156 -11.65 9.58 10.67
CA LYS A 156 -12.62 9.01 11.64
C LYS A 156 -12.71 9.82 12.93
N GLN A 157 -11.66 10.53 13.29
CA GLN A 157 -11.61 11.37 14.49
C GLN A 157 -12.17 12.80 14.24
N MET A 158 -12.64 13.10 13.02
CA MET A 158 -13.17 14.42 12.70
C MET A 158 -14.45 14.75 13.47
N ASN A 159 -14.37 15.78 14.31
CA ASN A 159 -15.53 16.37 14.95
C ASN A 159 -16.24 17.35 14.03
N TRP A 160 -17.50 17.66 14.35
CA TRP A 160 -18.30 18.63 13.58
C TRP A 160 -17.64 20.01 13.48
N SER A 161 -16.89 20.43 14.52
CA SER A 161 -16.13 21.69 14.56
C SER A 161 -15.01 21.73 13.52
N ASP A 162 -14.37 20.58 13.26
CA ASP A 162 -13.28 20.48 12.29
C ASP A 162 -13.78 20.65 10.86
N ARG A 163 -14.96 20.07 10.57
CA ARG A 163 -15.62 20.19 9.27
C ARG A 163 -16.04 21.63 8.99
N LEU A 164 -16.56 22.33 10.01
CA LEU A 164 -16.90 23.75 9.88
C LEU A 164 -15.67 24.62 9.67
N ALA A 165 -14.60 24.41 10.43
CA ALA A 165 -13.35 25.15 10.25
C ALA A 165 -12.81 25.02 8.82
N ASP A 166 -12.92 23.84 8.20
CA ASP A 166 -12.50 23.62 6.82
C ASP A 166 -13.39 24.25 5.77
N GLN A 167 -14.70 24.13 5.93
CA GLN A 167 -15.63 24.80 5.03
C GLN A 167 -15.43 26.32 5.08
N VAL A 168 -15.23 26.88 6.27
CA VAL A 168 -14.94 28.31 6.43
C VAL A 168 -13.57 28.66 5.83
N ALA A 169 -12.53 27.88 6.06
CA ALA A 169 -11.20 28.14 5.51
C ALA A 169 -11.17 28.07 3.96
N THR A 170 -11.87 27.10 3.37
CA THR A 170 -11.95 26.95 1.91
C THR A 170 -12.76 28.06 1.25
N LEU A 171 -13.86 28.51 1.90
CA LEU A 171 -14.62 29.69 1.44
C LEU A 171 -13.77 30.97 1.52
N ASN A 172 -13.03 31.18 2.61
CA ASN A 172 -12.16 32.35 2.78
C ASN A 172 -10.93 32.34 1.84
N GLY A 173 -10.53 31.18 1.33
CA GLY A 173 -9.43 31.05 0.37
C GLY A 173 -9.79 31.34 -1.09
N SER A 174 -11.05 31.67 -1.39
CA SER A 174 -11.54 31.85 -2.76
C SER A 174 -11.74 33.31 -3.14
N TRP A 175 -11.32 33.69 -4.36
CA TRP A 175 -11.61 35.01 -4.95
C TRP A 175 -13.11 35.29 -5.08
N ALA A 176 -13.94 34.26 -5.22
CA ALA A 176 -15.39 34.40 -5.32
C ALA A 176 -16.00 34.97 -4.02
N PHE A 177 -15.40 34.68 -2.86
CA PHE A 177 -15.88 35.20 -1.57
C PHE A 177 -15.65 36.70 -1.43
N ILE A 178 -14.49 37.20 -1.89
CA ILE A 178 -14.18 38.63 -1.90
C ILE A 178 -15.18 39.39 -2.78
N VAL A 179 -15.44 38.87 -3.98
CA VAL A 179 -16.42 39.47 -4.91
C VAL A 179 -17.83 39.45 -4.33
N LEU A 180 -18.23 38.33 -3.70
CA LEU A 180 -19.53 38.21 -3.01
C LEU A 180 -19.67 39.24 -1.90
N LEU A 181 -18.64 39.44 -1.08
CA LEU A 181 -18.66 40.40 0.04
C LEU A 181 -18.77 41.85 -0.46
N LEU A 182 -18.05 42.19 -1.53
CA LEU A 182 -18.14 43.51 -2.16
C LEU A 182 -19.52 43.75 -2.77
N LEU A 183 -20.10 42.73 -3.42
CA LEU A 183 -21.44 42.81 -4.00
C LEU A 183 -22.49 42.97 -2.89
N LEU A 184 -22.42 42.14 -1.84
CA LEU A 184 -23.33 42.22 -0.69
C LEU A 184 -23.28 43.61 -0.03
N THR A 185 -22.08 44.15 0.14
CA THR A 185 -21.86 45.50 0.67
C THR A 185 -22.52 46.56 -0.22
N THR A 186 -22.30 46.47 -1.54
CA THR A 186 -22.89 47.40 -2.51
C THR A 186 -24.43 47.31 -2.51
N VAL A 187 -24.98 46.09 -2.50
CA VAL A 187 -26.42 45.85 -2.45
C VAL A 187 -27.03 46.41 -1.17
N TRP A 188 -26.38 46.18 -0.02
CA TRP A 188 -26.85 46.71 1.26
C TRP A 188 -26.91 48.24 1.27
N MET A 189 -25.88 48.90 0.73
CA MET A 189 -25.85 50.36 0.56
C MET A 189 -26.99 50.84 -0.34
N VAL A 190 -27.21 50.19 -1.48
CA VAL A 190 -28.27 50.54 -2.45
C VAL A 190 -29.66 50.40 -1.84
N VAL A 191 -29.94 49.30 -1.13
CA VAL A 191 -31.24 49.04 -0.47
C VAL A 191 -31.55 50.08 0.61
N ASN A 192 -30.54 50.53 1.36
CA ASN A 192 -30.72 51.55 2.40
C ASN A 192 -30.72 52.99 1.86
N ALA A 193 -30.13 53.23 0.69
CA ALA A 193 -30.10 54.55 0.05
C ALA A 193 -31.36 54.85 -0.78
N LEU A 194 -31.99 53.83 -1.36
CA LEU A 194 -33.20 53.99 -2.16
C LEU A 194 -34.45 53.98 -1.29
N PRO A 195 -35.38 54.94 -1.44
CA PRO A 195 -36.68 54.94 -0.77
C PRO A 195 -37.66 53.93 -1.42
N LEU A 196 -37.22 52.68 -1.59
CA LEU A 196 -37.99 51.60 -2.23
C LEU A 196 -39.16 51.12 -1.36
N PHE A 197 -39.11 51.31 -0.04
CA PHE A 197 -40.15 50.94 0.91
C PHE A 197 -40.77 52.20 1.51
N GLY A 198 -41.84 52.71 0.87
CA GLY A 198 -42.44 54.02 1.15
C GLY A 198 -42.58 54.38 2.63
N ASN A 199 -42.20 55.62 2.97
CA ASN A 199 -42.43 56.35 4.23
C ASN A 199 -42.34 55.55 5.56
N ARG A 200 -41.51 54.50 5.63
CA ARG A 200 -41.17 53.82 6.88
C ARG A 200 -39.66 53.76 7.04
N HIS A 201 -39.21 54.05 8.26
CA HIS A 201 -37.83 54.20 8.73
C HIS A 201 -36.75 53.48 7.91
N MET A 202 -35.71 54.21 7.51
CA MET A 202 -34.48 53.67 6.93
C MET A 202 -33.94 52.56 7.86
N LEU A 203 -33.79 51.33 7.35
CA LEU A 203 -33.46 50.15 8.16
C LEU A 203 -32.10 50.29 8.88
N ASP A 204 -31.09 50.80 8.16
CA ASP A 204 -29.76 51.07 8.68
C ASP A 204 -29.23 52.35 8.01
N PRO A 205 -29.46 53.55 8.58
CA PRO A 205 -28.98 54.80 8.01
C PRO A 205 -27.45 54.86 7.95
N TYR A 206 -26.91 55.57 6.96
CA TYR A 206 -25.47 55.88 6.92
C TYR A 206 -25.05 56.49 8.27
N PRO A 207 -24.08 55.90 9.00
CA PRO A 207 -22.94 55.10 8.52
C PRO A 207 -23.06 53.55 8.60
N TYR A 208 -24.25 52.96 8.54
CA TYR A 208 -24.50 51.51 8.48
C TYR A 208 -23.97 50.71 9.68
N VAL A 209 -24.36 51.10 10.90
CA VAL A 209 -23.83 50.51 12.15
C VAL A 209 -24.19 49.03 12.27
N PHE A 210 -25.40 48.65 11.85
CA PHE A 210 -25.85 47.26 11.94
C PHE A 210 -25.07 46.35 10.98
N PHE A 211 -24.87 46.78 9.74
CA PHE A 211 -24.07 46.02 8.76
C PHE A 211 -22.60 45.89 9.17
N ASN A 212 -22.02 46.96 9.69
CA ASN A 212 -20.66 46.94 10.21
C ASN A 212 -20.50 45.96 11.39
N LEU A 213 -21.51 45.85 12.27
CA LEU A 213 -21.51 44.85 13.34
C LEU A 213 -21.51 43.42 12.77
N LEU A 214 -22.29 43.15 11.73
CA LEU A 214 -22.36 41.84 11.09
C LEU A 214 -21.03 41.46 10.42
N LEU A 215 -20.40 42.40 9.72
CA LEU A 215 -19.06 42.22 9.16
C LEU A 215 -18.00 41.99 10.24
N ALA A 216 -18.05 42.74 11.34
CA ALA A 216 -17.11 42.59 12.43
C ALA A 216 -17.19 41.21 13.09
N ILE A 217 -18.41 40.70 13.33
CA ILE A 217 -18.63 39.34 13.85
C ILE A 217 -18.10 38.29 12.87
N LEU A 218 -18.38 38.46 11.57
CA LEU A 218 -17.90 37.56 10.53
C LEU A 218 -16.36 37.50 10.48
N VAL A 219 -15.68 38.64 10.50
CA VAL A 219 -14.20 38.72 10.50
C VAL A 219 -13.61 38.18 11.82
N ALA A 220 -14.23 38.48 12.96
CA ALA A 220 -13.75 38.01 14.26
C ALA A 220 -13.79 36.48 14.39
N LEU A 221 -14.77 35.81 13.78
CA LEU A 221 -14.88 34.35 13.80
C LEU A 221 -13.92 33.67 12.80
N GLN A 222 -13.54 34.36 11.71
CA GLN A 222 -12.69 33.79 10.66
C GLN A 222 -11.28 33.45 11.16
N GLY A 223 -10.66 34.35 11.92
CA GLY A 223 -9.27 34.17 12.40
C GLY A 223 -9.05 32.84 13.15
N PRO A 224 -9.80 32.55 14.23
CA PRO A 224 -9.68 31.30 14.97
C PRO A 224 -9.97 30.05 14.11
N LEU A 225 -10.98 30.10 13.24
CA LEU A 225 -11.35 28.97 12.38
C LEU A 225 -10.26 28.65 11.34
N ILE A 226 -9.65 29.68 10.75
CA ILE A 226 -8.52 29.52 9.84
C ILE A 226 -7.33 28.88 10.57
N VAL A 227 -6.99 29.37 11.76
CA VAL A 227 -5.89 28.82 12.57
C VAL A 227 -6.18 27.38 13.00
N MET A 228 -7.42 27.04 13.35
CA MET A 228 -7.82 25.66 13.66
C MET A 228 -7.67 24.73 12.45
N SER A 229 -8.13 25.14 11.26
CA SER A 229 -7.95 24.36 10.02
C SER A 229 -6.46 24.17 9.69
N GLN A 230 -5.64 25.23 9.84
CA GLN A 230 -4.19 25.18 9.61
C GLN A 230 -3.46 24.28 10.61
N ASN A 231 -3.72 24.41 11.92
CA ASN A 231 -3.12 23.57 12.97
C ASN A 231 -3.45 22.09 12.74
N ARG A 232 -4.66 21.79 12.27
CA ARG A 232 -5.05 20.42 11.96
C ARG A 232 -4.32 19.89 10.72
N LYS A 233 -4.26 20.66 9.62
CA LYS A 233 -3.48 20.28 8.43
C LYS A 233 -2.00 20.08 8.75
N ALA A 234 -1.41 20.96 9.56
CA ALA A 234 -0.03 20.83 9.99
C ALA A 234 0.21 19.57 10.85
N THR A 235 -0.76 19.19 11.70
CA THR A 235 -0.69 17.93 12.46
C THR A 235 -0.75 16.71 11.54
N LEU A 236 -1.66 16.72 10.55
CA LEU A 236 -1.77 15.65 9.55
C LEU A 236 -0.48 15.52 8.73
N ASP A 237 0.06 16.63 8.23
CA ASP A 237 1.27 16.64 7.42
C ASP A 237 2.49 16.13 8.21
N ARG A 238 2.57 16.46 9.51
CA ARG A 238 3.59 15.89 10.41
C ARG A 238 3.44 14.38 10.58
N ALA A 239 2.22 13.90 10.83
CA ALA A 239 1.95 12.47 11.00
C ALA A 239 2.28 11.66 9.74
N ARG A 240 1.94 12.19 8.55
CA ARG A 240 2.33 11.60 7.26
C ARG A 240 3.85 11.55 7.09
N ALA A 241 4.53 12.67 7.34
CA ALA A 241 5.98 12.75 7.22
C ALA A 241 6.71 11.77 8.17
N GLU A 242 6.21 11.60 9.40
CA GLU A 242 6.76 10.65 10.36
C GLU A 242 6.54 9.19 9.92
N ALA A 243 5.34 8.85 9.44
CA ALA A 243 5.06 7.52 8.90
C ALA A 243 5.95 7.20 7.67
N ASP A 244 6.05 8.13 6.73
CA ASP A 244 6.90 8.00 5.54
C ASP A 244 8.37 7.85 5.92
N TYR A 245 8.85 8.64 6.88
CA TYR A 245 10.21 8.54 7.40
C TYR A 245 10.50 7.18 8.01
N HIS A 246 9.60 6.66 8.86
CA HIS A 246 9.78 5.35 9.50
C HIS A 246 9.80 4.20 8.50
N VAL A 247 8.92 4.22 7.50
CA VAL A 247 8.91 3.22 6.44
C VAL A 247 10.20 3.30 5.63
N ASN A 248 10.58 4.50 5.17
CA ASN A 248 11.77 4.68 4.37
C ASN A 248 13.06 4.30 5.11
N LEU A 249 13.20 4.67 6.39
CA LEU A 249 14.35 4.29 7.22
C LEU A 249 14.44 2.77 7.38
N LYS A 250 13.31 2.10 7.65
CA LYS A 250 13.27 0.65 7.78
C LYS A 250 13.67 -0.04 6.48
N ASN A 251 13.21 0.49 5.35
CA ASN A 251 13.56 -0.02 4.02
C ASN A 251 15.06 0.14 3.75
N GLU A 252 15.62 1.33 4.00
CA GLU A 252 17.05 1.60 3.81
C GLU A 252 17.91 0.63 4.63
N VAL A 253 17.58 0.43 5.90
CA VAL A 253 18.30 -0.51 6.79
C VAL A 253 18.19 -1.95 6.28
N ASN A 254 17.00 -2.40 5.87
CA ASN A 254 16.81 -3.75 5.34
C ASN A 254 17.61 -3.97 4.05
N ILE A 255 17.62 -2.99 3.16
CA ILE A 255 18.40 -3.03 1.91
C ILE A 255 19.90 -3.06 2.22
N GLU A 256 20.38 -2.25 3.16
CA GLU A 256 21.79 -2.22 3.52
C GLU A 256 22.26 -3.57 4.09
N ILE A 257 21.45 -4.19 4.95
CA ILE A 257 21.69 -5.53 5.49
C ILE A 257 21.75 -6.57 4.36
N LEU A 258 20.78 -6.55 3.43
CA LEU A 258 20.76 -7.48 2.30
C LEU A 258 21.98 -7.31 1.39
N LEU A 259 22.35 -6.07 1.05
CA LEU A 259 23.52 -5.78 0.24
C LEU A 259 24.82 -6.20 0.95
N ALA A 260 24.89 -6.07 2.28
CA ALA A 260 26.02 -6.57 3.06
C ALA A 260 26.13 -8.10 2.96
N GLU A 261 25.01 -8.82 3.11
CA GLU A 261 25.01 -10.28 3.03
C GLU A 261 25.34 -10.77 1.61
N ILE A 262 24.79 -10.14 0.57
CA ILE A 262 25.13 -10.44 -0.83
C ILE A 262 26.63 -10.25 -1.09
N ARG A 263 27.22 -9.13 -0.62
CA ARG A 263 28.66 -8.88 -0.78
C ARG A 263 29.51 -9.91 -0.05
N HIS A 264 29.09 -10.29 1.15
CA HIS A 264 29.76 -11.33 1.94
C HIS A 264 29.73 -12.69 1.24
N LEU A 265 28.58 -13.09 0.70
CA LEU A 265 28.44 -14.34 -0.06
C LEU A 265 29.24 -14.32 -1.36
N ARG A 266 29.18 -13.21 -2.12
CA ARG A 266 29.97 -13.06 -3.35
C ARG A 266 31.46 -13.22 -3.09
N ARG A 267 31.96 -12.62 -2.01
CA ARG A 267 33.36 -12.75 -1.61
C ARG A 267 33.74 -14.19 -1.30
N LYS A 268 32.90 -14.95 -0.60
CA LYS A 268 33.14 -16.38 -0.33
C LYS A 268 33.18 -17.23 -1.60
N ILE A 269 32.32 -16.91 -2.58
CA ILE A 269 32.32 -17.59 -3.89
C ILE A 269 33.59 -17.26 -4.66
N ASP A 270 34.05 -16.00 -4.65
CA ASP A 270 35.29 -15.60 -5.34
C ASP A 270 36.56 -16.16 -4.66
N GLU A 271 36.49 -16.52 -3.38
CA GLU A 271 37.58 -17.13 -2.61
C GLU A 271 37.60 -18.69 -2.68
N SER A 272 36.60 -19.32 -3.32
CA SER A 272 36.44 -20.79 -3.46
C SER A 272 36.74 -21.29 -4.87
#